data_AF-A0A9D8TLL7-F1
#
_entry.id   AF-A0A9D8TLL7-F1
#
_cell.length_a   1.000
_cell.length_b   1.000
_cell.length_c   1.000
_cell.angle_alpha   90.00
_cell.angle_beta   90.00
_cell.angle_gamma   90.00
#
_symmetry.space_group_name_H-M   'P 1'
#
loop_
_entity.id
_entity.type
_entity.pdbx_description
1 polymer ?
#
loop_
_entity_poly.entity_id
_entity_poly.type
_entity_poly.pdbx_seq_one_letter_code
_entity_poly.pdbx_strand_id
1 'polypeptide(L)' 'MVYGAKESGIPQPQKFAELKERRLRGLVAHATHPISTGKLEGTNNRIKVAERIAFGYRDEEYFFPLIRYLSSLGLPTIP' A
#
# COMPACT_ATOMS: atom_id res chain seq x y z
N MET A 1 -8.18 11.40 -21.41
CA MET A 1 -8.54 11.45 -19.98
C MET A 1 -7.82 12.56 -19.21
N VAL A 2 -6.49 12.71 -19.32
CA VAL A 2 -5.72 13.71 -18.55
C VAL A 2 -6.02 15.16 -18.96
N TYR A 3 -6.15 15.42 -20.27
CA TYR A 3 -6.43 16.76 -20.80
C TYR A 3 -7.76 17.35 -20.31
N GLY A 4 -8.87 16.59 -20.42
CA GLY A 4 -10.18 17.05 -19.92
C GLY A 4 -10.26 17.24 -18.40
N ALA A 5 -9.45 16.50 -17.62
CA ALA A 5 -9.37 16.70 -16.18
C ALA A 5 -8.62 17.98 -15.80
N LYS A 6 -7.59 18.35 -16.58
CA LYS A 6 -6.83 19.60 -16.40
C LYS A 6 -7.64 20.84 -16.76
N GLU A 7 -8.47 20.75 -17.80
CA GLU A 7 -9.30 21.85 -18.29
C GLU A 7 -10.61 22.01 -17.52
N SER A 8 -10.94 21.08 -16.61
CA SER A 8 -12.20 21.09 -15.86
C SER A 8 -12.37 22.28 -14.90
N GLY A 9 -11.30 22.99 -14.54
CA GLY A 9 -11.32 24.07 -13.54
C GLY A 9 -11.56 23.59 -12.10
N ILE A 10 -11.71 22.28 -11.88
CA ILE A 10 -11.95 21.69 -10.57
C ILE A 10 -10.59 21.22 -9.99
N PRO A 11 -10.18 21.70 -8.80
CA PRO A 11 -8.83 21.44 -8.26
C PRO A 11 -8.50 19.95 -8.04
N GLN A 12 -9.49 19.12 -7.70
CA GLN A 12 -9.31 17.71 -7.38
C GLN A 12 -8.91 16.87 -8.61
N PRO A 13 -9.66 16.89 -9.74
CA PRO A 13 -9.28 16.17 -10.96
C PRO A 13 -8.01 16.74 -11.62
N GLN A 14 -7.74 18.05 -11.50
CA GLN A 14 -6.48 18.65 -11.95
C GLN A 14 -5.27 18.03 -11.22
N LYS A 15 -5.29 18.02 -9.88
CA LYS A 15 -4.25 17.38 -9.06
C LYS A 15 -4.11 15.89 -9.36
N PHE A 16 -5.22 15.20 -9.58
CA PHE A 16 -5.21 13.78 -9.95
C PHE A 16 -4.53 13.56 -11.30
N ALA A 17 -4.81 14.40 -12.29
CA ALA A 17 -4.20 14.37 -13.61
C ALA A 17 -2.68 14.59 -13.55
N GLU A 18 -2.23 15.57 -12.77
CA GLU A 18 -0.80 15.85 -12.52
C GLU A 18 -0.08 14.66 -11.86
N LEU A 19 -0.70 14.06 -10.83
CA LEU A 19 -0.16 12.88 -10.15
C LEU A 19 -0.03 11.68 -11.09
N LYS A 20 -1.00 11.50 -11.99
CA LYS A 20 -0.99 10.42 -12.99
C LYS A 20 0.10 10.62 -14.04
N GLU A 21 0.28 11.82 -14.56
CA GLU A 21 1.36 12.13 -15.51
C GLU A 21 2.74 11.85 -14.91
N ARG A 22 2.98 12.30 -13.66
CA ARG A 22 4.25 12.09 -12.99
C ARG A 22 4.59 10.61 -12.78
N ARG A 23 3.59 9.75 -12.56
CA ARG A 23 3.75 8.30 -12.32
C ARG A 23 3.57 7.44 -13.58
N LEU A 24 3.39 8.04 -14.76
CA LEU A 24 3.08 7.32 -15.99
C LEU A 24 4.14 6.27 -16.33
N ARG A 25 5.43 6.59 -16.14
CA ARG A 25 6.53 5.64 -16.36
C ARG A 25 6.42 4.39 -15.48
N GLY A 26 6.08 4.55 -14.20
CA GLY A 26 5.88 3.44 -13.27
C GLY A 26 4.65 2.60 -13.59
N LEU A 27 3.57 3.24 -14.07
CA LEU A 27 2.36 2.56 -14.53
C LEU A 27 2.62 1.72 -15.79
N VAL A 28 3.36 2.26 -16.76
CA VAL A 28 3.78 1.52 -17.96
C VAL A 28 4.68 0.36 -17.56
N ALA A 29 5.67 0.58 -16.70
CA ALA A 29 6.56 -0.49 -16.23
C ALA A 29 5.81 -1.63 -15.53
N HIS A 30 4.80 -1.31 -14.70
CA HIS A 30 3.92 -2.29 -14.05
C HIS A 30 2.98 -2.99 -15.03
N ALA A 31 2.56 -2.32 -16.11
CA ALA A 31 1.77 -2.97 -17.17
C ALA A 31 2.62 -3.93 -18.01
N THR A 32 3.88 -3.58 -18.27
CA THR A 32 4.83 -4.41 -19.02
C THR A 32 5.37 -5.58 -18.18
N HIS A 33 5.59 -5.36 -16.88
CA HIS A 33 6.09 -6.38 -15.96
C HIS A 33 5.06 -6.60 -14.84
N PRO A 34 4.41 -7.77 -14.77
CA PRO A 34 3.39 -8.07 -13.76
C PRO A 34 4.03 -8.31 -12.39
N ILE A 35 4.57 -7.25 -11.77
CA ILE A 35 5.08 -7.26 -10.41
C ILE A 35 3.95 -6.79 -9.50
N SER A 36 3.27 -7.74 -8.86
CA SER A 36 2.18 -7.44 -7.92
C SER A 36 2.73 -6.92 -6.59
N THR A 37 2.21 -5.80 -6.10
CA THR A 37 2.43 -5.31 -4.74
C THR A 37 1.55 -6.01 -3.70
N GLY A 38 0.67 -6.94 -4.11
CA GLY A 38 -0.34 -7.54 -3.22
C GLY A 38 0.24 -8.25 -1.99
N LYS A 39 1.40 -8.90 -2.11
CA LYS A 39 2.08 -9.51 -0.95
C LYS A 39 2.61 -8.46 0.03
N LEU A 40 3.14 -7.35 -0.47
CA LEU A 40 3.63 -6.23 0.34
C LEU A 40 2.47 -5.51 1.03
N GLU A 41 1.38 -5.26 0.31
CA GLU A 41 0.16 -4.67 0.85
C GLU A 41 -0.48 -5.56 1.93
N GLY A 42 -0.56 -6.88 1.71
CA GLY A 42 -1.03 -7.83 2.71
C GLY A 42 -0.16 -7.84 3.97
N THR A 43 1.17 -7.74 3.80
CA THR A 43 2.11 -7.64 4.93
C THR A 43 1.91 -6.34 5.70
N ASN A 44 1.76 -5.21 5.01
CA ASN A 44 1.50 -3.91 5.64
C ASN A 44 0.20 -3.90 6.44
N ASN A 45 -0.86 -4.54 5.92
CA ASN A 45 -2.11 -4.65 6.66
C ASN A 45 -1.97 -5.51 7.92
N ARG A 46 -1.24 -6.64 7.85
CA ARG A 46 -0.95 -7.48 9.02
C ARG A 46 -0.17 -6.74 10.09
N ILE A 47 0.87 -5.98 9.70
CA ILE A 47 1.65 -5.16 10.64
C ILE A 47 0.75 -4.13 11.32
N LYS A 48 -0.07 -3.41 10.55
CA LYS A 48 -0.98 -2.40 11.08
C LYS A 48 -2.02 -2.98 12.05
N VAL A 49 -2.50 -4.20 11.79
CA VAL A 49 -3.38 -4.93 12.71
C VAL A 49 -2.63 -5.36 13.97
N ALA A 50 -1.41 -5.88 13.83
CA ALA A 50 -0.55 -6.24 14.96
C ALA A 50 -0.28 -5.03 15.86
N GLU A 51 -0.01 -3.85 15.30
CA GLU A 51 0.15 -2.60 16.04
C GLU A 51 -1.12 -2.18 16.80
N ARG A 52 -2.32 -2.37 16.23
CA ARG A 52 -3.59 -2.07 16.92
C ARG A 52 -3.85 -3.00 18.10
N ILE A 53 -3.53 -4.28 17.95
CA ILE A 53 -3.71 -5.28 19.02
C ILE A 53 -2.62 -5.12 20.09
N ALA A 54 -1.43 -4.64 19.71
CA ALA A 54 -0.31 -4.38 20.62
C ALA A 54 -0.50 -3.18 21.55
N PHE A 55 -1.66 -2.47 21.53
CA PHE A 55 -2.02 -1.47 22.54
C PHE A 55 -2.15 -2.12 23.93
N GLY A 56 -1.00 -2.37 24.58
CA GLY A 56 -0.86 -3.00 25.89
C GLY A 56 0.49 -3.68 26.12
N TYR A 57 1.15 -4.16 25.06
CA TYR A 57 2.44 -4.87 25.15
C TYR A 57 3.51 -4.06 24.40
N ARG A 58 4.15 -3.12 25.11
CA ARG A 58 5.36 -2.44 24.60
C ARG A 58 6.56 -3.32 24.89
N ASP A 59 6.79 -4.28 24.03
CA ASP A 59 8.08 -4.95 23.99
C ASP A 59 8.53 -5.01 22.53
N GLU A 60 9.34 -4.02 22.13
CA GLU A 60 9.90 -3.90 20.78
C GLU A 60 10.71 -5.15 20.40
N GLU A 61 11.26 -5.87 21.40
CA GLU A 61 12.01 -7.12 21.20
C GLU A 61 11.14 -8.25 20.64
N TYR A 62 9.83 -8.27 20.93
CA TYR A 62 8.90 -9.30 20.44
C TYR A 62 8.18 -8.91 19.14
N PHE A 63 8.17 -7.64 18.78
CA PHE A 63 7.41 -7.14 17.63
C PHE A 63 8.01 -7.60 16.28
N PHE A 64 9.32 -7.51 16.09
CA PHE A 64 9.96 -7.94 14.85
C PHE A 64 9.93 -9.47 14.64
N PRO A 65 10.19 -10.32 15.66
CA PRO A 65 9.96 -11.76 15.55
C PRO A 65 8.51 -12.11 15.23
N LEU A 66 7.54 -11.42 15.82
CA LEU A 66 6.11 -11.61 15.53
C LEU A 66 5.76 -11.26 14.08
N ILE A 67 6.27 -10.14 13.55
CA ILE A 67 6.08 -9.80 12.13
C ILE A 67 6.65 -10.89 11.23
N ARG A 68 7.86 -11.37 11.50
CA ARG A 68 8.49 -12.45 10.72
C ARG A 68 7.68 -13.74 10.78
N TYR A 69 7.16 -14.09 11.95
CA TYR A 69 6.26 -15.23 12.15
C TYR A 69 4.96 -15.08 11.35
N LEU A 70 4.29 -13.91 11.45
CA LEU A 70 3.07 -13.59 10.71
C LEU A 70 3.27 -13.50 9.20
N SER A 71 4.46 -13.14 8.72
CA SER A 71 4.80 -13.18 7.29
C SER A 71 5.08 -14.61 6.79
N SER A 72 5.59 -15.48 7.65
CA SER A 72 5.92 -16.89 7.30
C SER A 72 4.71 -17.82 7.31
N LEU A 73 3.74 -17.55 8.19
CA LEU A 73 2.47 -18.25 8.25
C LEU A 73 1.48 -17.51 7.35
N GLY A 74 1.02 -18.16 6.29
CA GLY A 74 -0.04 -17.66 5.41
C GLY A 74 -1.40 -17.54 6.10
N LEU A 75 -1.48 -17.26 7.40
CA LEU A 75 -2.72 -17.19 8.16
C LEU A 75 -3.63 -16.08 7.61
N PRO A 76 -4.94 -16.34 7.49
CA PRO A 76 -5.89 -15.36 7.00
C PRO A 76 -5.85 -14.14 7.93
N THR A 77 -5.95 -12.95 7.33
CA THR A 77 -6.19 -11.72 8.07
C THR A 77 -7.41 -11.93 8.95
N ILE A 78 -7.22 -11.89 10.27
CA ILE A 78 -8.33 -11.93 11.23
C ILE A 78 -9.19 -10.68 10.98
N PRO A 79 -10.53 -10.82 10.89
CA PRO A 79 -11.43 -9.72 10.52
C PRO A 79 -11.34 -8.50 11.45
#